data_AF-A0A366HMN0-F1
#
_entry.id   AF-A0A366HMN0-F1
#
_cell.length_a   1.000
_cell.length_b   1.000
_cell.length_c   1.000
_cell.angle_alpha   90.00
_cell.angle_beta   90.00
_cell.angle_gamma   90.00
#
_symmetry.space_group_name_H-M   'P 1'
#
loop_
_entity.id
_entity.type
_entity.pdbx_description
1 polymer ?
#
loop_
_entity_poly.entity_id
_entity_poly.type
_entity_poly.pdbx_seq_one_letter_code
_entity_poly.pdbx_strand_id
1 'polypeptide(L)'
;MSDAQPPPIPSQVPPPVSAAAEPLRDKNKEGYHVFADKIGGVPNVRMEDNLYQALAIGAFVAVGSLVGLFKGGWPGGFIAGAICGMVAGLLLSGAVLTVIGLKRKS
;
A
#
# COMPACT_ATOMS: atom_id res chain seq x y z
N MET A 1 39.34 3.47 64.44
CA MET A 1 38.23 2.50 64.40
C MET A 1 37.70 2.50 62.97
N SER A 2 37.44 1.30 62.45
CA SER A 2 37.36 0.91 61.05
C SER A 2 36.38 1.68 60.17
N ASP A 3 36.85 2.14 59.01
CA ASP A 3 36.04 2.18 57.80
C ASP A 3 36.69 1.21 56.81
N ALA A 4 36.26 -0.05 56.87
CA ALA A 4 36.68 -1.07 55.92
C ALA A 4 36.03 -0.75 54.57
N GLN A 5 36.82 -0.27 53.61
CA GLN A 5 36.37 -0.10 52.23
C GLN A 5 35.97 -1.48 51.67
N PRO A 6 34.72 -1.68 51.19
CA PRO A 6 34.34 -2.95 50.59
C PRO A 6 35.18 -3.21 49.33
N PRO A 7 35.51 -4.48 49.03
CA PRO A 7 36.36 -4.81 47.90
C PRO A 7 35.73 -4.35 46.59
N PRO A 8 36.53 -3.92 45.59
CA PRO A 8 36.02 -3.55 44.29
C PRO A 8 35.32 -4.75 43.64
N ILE A 9 34.08 -4.54 43.19
CA ILE A 9 33.31 -5.52 42.41
C ILE A 9 34.11 -5.79 41.13
N PRO A 10 34.40 -7.06 40.76
CA PRO A 10 35.00 -7.36 39.46
C PRO A 10 34.13 -6.77 38.36
N SER A 11 34.73 -6.01 37.44
CA SER A 11 34.02 -5.51 36.26
C SER A 11 33.39 -6.69 35.54
N GLN A 12 32.06 -6.77 35.55
CA GLN A 12 31.33 -7.70 34.70
C GLN A 12 31.60 -7.26 33.26
N VAL A 13 32.52 -7.95 32.60
CA VAL A 13 32.64 -7.89 31.15
C VAL A 13 31.24 -8.27 30.62
N PRO A 14 30.53 -7.39 29.90
CA PRO A 14 29.25 -7.78 29.31
C PRO A 14 29.49 -9.04 28.47
N PRO A 15 28.58 -10.04 28.51
CA PRO A 15 28.77 -11.25 27.73
C PRO A 15 29.02 -10.85 26.27
N PRO A 16 29.94 -11.53 25.56
CA PRO A 16 30.13 -11.28 24.14
C PRO A 16 28.77 -11.43 23.49
N VAL A 17 28.26 -10.32 22.93
CA VAL A 17 27.02 -10.30 22.17
C VAL A 17 27.14 -11.42 21.17
N SER A 18 26.34 -12.46 21.37
CA SER A 18 26.33 -13.66 20.55
C SER A 18 26.34 -13.26 19.08
N ALA A 19 27.49 -13.44 18.44
CA ALA A 19 27.66 -13.30 17.01
C ALA A 19 26.99 -14.51 16.33
N ALA A 20 25.67 -14.66 16.51
CA ALA A 20 24.85 -15.69 15.87
C ALA A 20 23.36 -15.45 16.15
N ALA A 21 22.87 -14.26 15.81
CA ALA A 21 21.48 -14.13 15.38
C ALA A 21 21.52 -13.38 14.05
N GLU A 22 22.03 -14.05 13.01
CA GLU A 22 21.65 -13.63 11.67
C GLU A 22 20.12 -13.68 11.64
N PRO A 23 19.41 -12.55 11.41
CA PRO A 23 18.01 -12.66 11.10
C PRO A 23 17.97 -13.47 9.80
N LEU A 24 17.39 -14.67 9.84
CA LEU A 24 17.09 -15.46 8.66
C LEU A 24 16.46 -14.49 7.65
N ARG A 25 17.25 -14.06 6.67
CA ARG A 25 16.82 -13.17 5.58
C ARG A 25 15.89 -14.01 4.73
N ASP A 26 14.66 -14.03 5.18
CA ASP A 26 13.54 -14.71 4.57
C ASP A 26 13.27 -13.99 3.25
N LYS A 27 13.88 -14.48 2.16
CA LYS A 27 13.78 -13.92 0.80
C LYS A 27 12.32 -13.74 0.34
N ASN A 28 11.39 -14.43 0.99
CA ASN A 28 9.94 -14.29 0.78
C ASN A 28 9.40 -12.93 1.24
N LYS A 29 10.02 -12.28 2.24
CA LYS A 29 9.59 -10.95 2.70
C LYS A 29 9.97 -9.84 1.71
N GLU A 30 11.11 -9.95 1.02
CA GLU A 30 11.51 -8.97 0.00
C GLU A 30 10.52 -8.92 -1.16
N GLY A 31 10.00 -10.09 -1.60
CA GLY A 31 8.97 -10.17 -2.62
C GLY A 31 7.68 -9.47 -2.18
N TYR A 32 7.18 -9.77 -0.98
CA TYR A 32 5.99 -9.11 -0.44
C TYR A 32 6.18 -7.61 -0.24
N HIS A 33 7.35 -7.13 0.17
CA HIS A 33 7.60 -5.69 0.27
C HIS A 33 7.65 -5.02 -1.10
N VAL A 34 8.23 -5.65 -2.12
CA VAL A 34 8.24 -5.12 -3.50
C VAL A 34 6.85 -5.15 -4.13
N PHE A 35 6.07 -6.21 -3.90
CA PHE A 35 4.69 -6.31 -4.37
C PHE A 35 3.77 -5.36 -3.59
N ALA A 36 3.92 -5.23 -2.27
CA ALA A 36 3.19 -4.25 -1.48
C ALA A 36 3.55 -2.82 -1.92
N ASP A 37 4.83 -2.47 -2.04
CA ASP A 37 5.23 -1.12 -2.49
C ASP A 37 4.80 -0.82 -3.93
N LYS A 38 4.75 -1.82 -4.81
CA LYS A 38 4.32 -1.63 -6.22
C LYS A 38 2.82 -1.75 -6.45
N ILE A 39 2.09 -2.52 -5.64
CA ILE A 39 0.68 -2.85 -5.86
C ILE A 39 -0.24 -2.24 -4.79
N GLY A 40 0.21 -1.96 -3.57
CA GLY A 40 -0.67 -1.54 -2.46
C GLY A 40 -0.12 -0.62 -1.36
N GLY A 41 1.11 -0.11 -1.43
CA GLY A 41 1.84 0.29 -0.23
C GLY A 41 2.01 1.80 -0.01
N VAL A 42 1.93 2.62 -1.06
CA VAL A 42 1.91 4.07 -0.88
C VAL A 42 0.91 4.65 -1.88
N PRO A 43 -0.37 4.82 -1.50
CA PRO A 43 -1.16 5.89 -2.09
C PRO A 43 -0.30 7.13 -1.96
N ASN A 44 0.17 7.65 -3.09
CA ASN A 44 0.99 8.84 -3.11
C ASN A 44 0.29 9.88 -2.23
N VAL A 45 0.93 10.34 -1.16
CA VAL A 45 0.34 11.32 -0.21
C VAL A 45 0.07 12.67 -0.89
N ARG A 46 0.43 12.79 -2.18
CA ARG A 46 -0.09 13.76 -3.11
C ARG A 46 -1.58 13.53 -3.31
N MET A 47 -2.39 14.17 -2.46
CA MET A 47 -3.86 14.21 -2.57
C MET A 47 -4.34 14.56 -3.99
N GLU A 48 -3.52 15.26 -4.76
CA GLU A 48 -3.73 15.56 -6.18
C GLU A 48 -3.93 14.29 -7.04
N ASP A 49 -3.12 13.25 -6.85
CA ASP A 49 -3.22 12.02 -7.66
C ASP A 49 -4.46 11.19 -7.29
N ASN A 50 -4.83 11.20 -6.00
CA ASN A 50 -6.04 10.54 -5.53
C ASN A 50 -7.32 11.30 -5.97
N LEU A 51 -7.23 12.63 -6.13
CA LEU A 51 -8.31 13.44 -6.68
C LEU A 51 -8.56 13.11 -8.15
N TYR A 52 -7.51 12.96 -8.96
CA TYR A 52 -7.66 12.56 -10.36
C TYR A 52 -8.22 11.13 -10.50
N GLN A 53 -7.81 10.21 -9.62
CA GLN A 53 -8.36 8.86 -9.58
C GLN A 53 -9.85 8.87 -9.20
N ALA A 54 -10.22 9.62 -8.15
CA ALA A 54 -11.61 9.78 -7.75
C ALA A 54 -12.46 10.44 -8.86
N LEU A 55 -11.90 11.44 -9.54
CA LEU A 55 -12.54 12.10 -10.68
C LEU A 55 -12.74 11.13 -11.86
N ALA A 56 -11.71 10.34 -12.19
CA ALA A 56 -11.79 9.34 -13.25
C ALA A 56 -12.84 8.27 -12.93
N ILE A 57 -12.82 7.70 -11.72
CA ILE A 57 -13.82 6.73 -11.26
C ILE A 57 -15.21 7.37 -11.30
N GLY A 58 -15.35 8.61 -10.80
CA GLY A 58 -16.60 9.36 -10.83
C GLY A 58 -17.15 9.54 -12.25
N ALA A 59 -16.29 9.85 -13.22
CA ALA A 59 -16.68 9.95 -14.63
C ALA A 59 -17.17 8.60 -15.19
N PHE A 60 -16.45 7.51 -14.93
CA PHE A 60 -16.86 6.17 -15.36
C PHE A 60 -18.17 5.71 -14.68
N VAL A 61 -18.35 6.02 -13.39
CA VAL A 61 -19.60 5.76 -12.68
C VAL A 61 -20.74 6.56 -13.31
N ALA A 62 -20.56 7.85 -13.59
CA ALA A 62 -21.59 8.69 -14.21
C ALA A 62 -21.99 8.16 -15.58
N VAL A 63 -21.01 7.86 -16.44
CA VAL A 63 -21.26 7.29 -17.79
C VAL A 63 -21.91 5.91 -17.68
N GLY A 64 -21.38 5.03 -16.84
CA GLY A 64 -21.94 3.69 -16.63
C GLY A 64 -23.38 3.74 -16.12
N SER A 65 -23.66 4.61 -15.16
CA SER A 65 -25.00 4.82 -14.60
C SER A 65 -25.98 5.34 -15.65
N LEU A 66 -25.54 6.27 -16.50
CA LEU A 66 -26.35 6.84 -17.57
C LEU A 66 -26.67 5.78 -18.64
N VAL A 67 -25.66 5.03 -19.08
CA VAL A 67 -25.83 3.90 -20.02
C VAL A 67 -26.76 2.84 -19.42
N GLY A 68 -26.56 2.50 -18.16
CA GLY A 68 -27.40 1.56 -17.42
C GLY A 68 -28.85 2.04 -17.30
N LEU A 69 -29.06 3.33 -17.04
CA LEU A 69 -30.39 3.93 -17.00
C LEU A 69 -31.10 3.82 -18.36
N PHE A 70 -30.40 4.10 -19.46
CA PHE A 70 -31.00 4.01 -20.80
C PHE A 70 -31.28 2.57 -21.26
N LYS A 71 -30.49 1.58 -20.83
CA LYS A 71 -30.69 0.17 -21.25
C LYS A 71 -31.50 -0.69 -20.29
N GLY A 72 -31.47 -0.39 -18.99
CA GLY A 72 -32.09 -1.20 -17.94
C GLY A 72 -33.12 -0.46 -17.08
N GLY A 73 -33.36 0.83 -17.34
CA GLY A 73 -34.38 1.63 -16.64
C GLY A 73 -34.02 1.96 -15.19
N TRP A 74 -34.93 2.70 -14.53
CA TRP A 74 -34.80 3.06 -13.13
C TRP A 74 -35.52 2.05 -12.21
N PRO A 75 -34.96 1.67 -11.05
CA PRO A 75 -33.61 1.99 -10.56
C PRO A 75 -32.56 0.94 -10.95
N GLY A 76 -32.98 -0.25 -11.39
CA GLY A 76 -32.10 -1.42 -11.55
C GLY A 76 -30.98 -1.21 -12.57
N GLY A 77 -31.30 -0.69 -13.76
CA GLY A 77 -30.31 -0.38 -14.79
C GLY A 77 -29.31 0.68 -14.35
N PHE A 78 -29.77 1.74 -13.69
CA PHE A 78 -28.90 2.79 -13.15
C PHE A 78 -27.88 2.24 -12.15
N ILE A 79 -28.32 1.44 -11.17
CA ILE A 79 -27.45 0.87 -10.14
C ILE A 79 -26.45 -0.13 -10.75
N ALA A 80 -26.94 -1.02 -11.62
CA ALA A 80 -26.06 -1.97 -12.31
C ALA A 80 -25.01 -1.25 -13.16
N GLY A 81 -25.43 -0.20 -13.88
CA GLY A 81 -24.54 0.67 -14.65
C GLY A 81 -23.51 1.39 -13.78
N ALA A 82 -23.91 1.90 -12.60
CA ALA A 82 -23.02 2.55 -11.64
C ALA A 82 -21.93 1.60 -11.14
N ILE A 83 -22.31 0.37 -10.78
CA ILE A 83 -21.38 -0.66 -10.28
C ILE A 83 -20.40 -1.06 -11.39
N CYS A 84 -20.91 -1.34 -12.60
CA CYS A 84 -20.04 -1.67 -13.74
C CYS A 84 -19.09 -0.52 -14.08
N GLY A 85 -19.58 0.71 -14.09
CA GLY A 85 -18.77 1.91 -14.29
C GLY A 85 -17.70 2.08 -13.22
N MET A 86 -18.03 1.83 -11.96
CA MET A 86 -17.07 1.89 -10.84
C MET A 86 -15.94 0.87 -11.00
N VAL A 87 -16.29 -0.39 -11.27
CA VAL A 87 -15.31 -1.48 -11.44
C VAL A 87 -14.41 -1.19 -12.64
N ALA A 88 -14.99 -0.79 -13.78
CA ALA A 88 -14.23 -0.42 -14.96
C ALA A 88 -13.29 0.77 -14.68
N GLY A 89 -13.79 1.83 -14.05
CA GLY A 89 -13.02 3.02 -13.71
C GLY A 89 -11.86 2.73 -12.75
N LEU A 90 -12.09 1.88 -11.73
CA LEU A 90 -11.04 1.45 -10.81
C LEU A 90 -9.93 0.68 -11.53
N LEU A 91 -10.30 -0.29 -12.36
CA LEU A 91 -9.32 -1.12 -13.09
C LEU A 91 -8.53 -0.31 -14.11
N LEU A 92 -9.20 0.53 -14.91
CA LEU A 92 -8.55 1.39 -15.89
C LEU A 92 -7.63 2.43 -15.24
N SER A 93 -8.11 3.10 -14.18
CA SER A 93 -7.31 4.10 -13.47
C SER A 93 -6.09 3.48 -12.78
N GLY A 94 -6.27 2.32 -12.13
CA GLY A 94 -5.16 1.58 -11.50
C GLY A 94 -4.14 1.05 -12.51
N ALA A 95 -4.59 0.57 -13.67
CA ALA A 95 -3.71 0.09 -14.73
C ALA A 95 -2.84 1.23 -15.30
N VAL A 96 -3.43 2.41 -15.55
CA VAL A 96 -2.70 3.58 -16.05
C VAL A 96 -1.62 4.02 -15.07
N LEU A 97 -1.94 4.10 -13.77
CA LEU A 97 -0.97 4.45 -12.73
C LEU A 97 0.18 3.44 -12.66
N THR A 98 -0.13 2.14 -12.81
CA THR A 98 0.88 1.08 -12.84
C THR A 98 1.86 1.27 -14.00
N VAL A 99 1.35 1.58 -15.20
CA VAL A 99 2.18 1.81 -16.41
C VAL A 99 3.06 3.06 -16.25
N ILE A 100 2.50 4.16 -15.74
CA ILE A 100 3.26 5.40 -15.50
C ILE A 100 4.33 5.17 -14.43
N GLY A 101 3.99 4.46 -13.34
CA GLY A 101 4.92 4.12 -12.28
C GLY A 101 6.08 3.25 -12.76
N LEU A 102 5.82 2.30 -13.67
CA LEU A 102 6.85 1.48 -14.30
C LEU A 102 7.80 2.30 -15.18
N LYS A 103 7.26 3.23 -15.98
CA LYS A 103 8.10 4.09 -16.84
C LYS A 103 8.94 5.12 -16.09
N ARG A 104 8.52 5.57 -14.91
CA ARG A 104 9.26 6.55 -14.10
C ARG A 104 10.52 5.96 -13.44
N LYS A 105 10.65 4.63 -13.39
CA LYS A 105 11.75 3.91 -12.73
C LYS A 105 12.79 3.34 -13.72
N SER A 106 12.64 3.59 -15.02
CA SER A 106 13.59 3.22 -16.08
C SER A 106 14.33 4.44 -16.59
#